data_AF-A0A7R8VTL1-F1
#
_entry.id   AF-A0A7R8VTL1-F1
#
_cell.length_a   1.000
_cell.length_b   1.000
_cell.length_c   1.000
_cell.angle_alpha   90.00
_cell.angle_beta   90.00
_cell.angle_gamma   90.00
#
_symmetry.space_group_name_H-M   'P 1'
#
loop_
_entity.id
_entity.type
_entity.pdbx_description
1 polymer ?
#
loop_
_entity_poly.entity_id
_entity_poly.type
_entity_poly.pdbx_seq_one_letter_code
_entity_poly.pdbx_strand_id
1 'polypeptide(L)'
;MAGLLYLLEEVNGLTSQEFLQVFVNVVEDRPDVARHVAALRPFSGVEQLTDAALLYLDTLSLEENMLFYRLSHRYLFHTGKEEVLRCHPDLAGRLAEEGKLTAESAREQHAAGLHKLTPEDKRDIDQLNKRYKEKFGFPFVICARENKANAILLGLKRRVDNSKDCELEEGIQEVKKICRLRICELVSL
;
A
#
# COMPACT_ATOMS: atom_id res chain seq x y z
N MET A 1 -19.83 0.53 7.39
CA MET A 1 -20.06 -0.85 7.87
C MET A 1 -18.78 -1.29 8.55
N ALA A 2 -18.85 -1.68 9.82
CA ALA A 2 -17.70 -2.30 10.49
C ALA A 2 -17.32 -3.55 9.70
N GLY A 3 -16.04 -3.71 9.35
CA GLY A 3 -15.56 -4.92 8.70
C GLY A 3 -15.86 -6.13 9.58
N LEU A 4 -16.12 -7.28 8.97
CA LEU A 4 -16.19 -8.54 9.71
C LEU A 4 -14.83 -8.77 10.38
N LEU A 5 -14.84 -8.83 11.71
CA LEU A 5 -13.68 -9.17 12.52
C LEU A 5 -13.70 -10.68 12.72
N TYR A 6 -12.72 -11.38 12.16
CA TYR A 6 -12.53 -12.83 12.31
C TYR A 6 -11.72 -13.12 13.56
N LEU A 7 -12.07 -14.18 14.29
CA LEU A 7 -11.19 -14.76 15.29
C LEU A 7 -10.01 -15.46 14.59
N LEU A 8 -8.83 -15.46 15.22
CA LEU A 8 -7.66 -16.11 14.65
C LEU A 8 -7.87 -17.60 14.34
N GLU A 9 -8.65 -18.31 15.17
CA GLU A 9 -9.01 -19.70 14.94
C GLU A 9 -9.83 -19.89 13.65
N GLU A 10 -10.78 -18.98 13.38
CA GLU A 10 -11.55 -18.99 12.14
C GLU A 10 -10.64 -18.77 10.93
N VAL A 11 -9.70 -17.82 11.03
CA VAL A 11 -8.69 -17.55 9.99
C VAL A 11 -7.85 -18.79 9.67
N ASN A 12 -7.47 -19.57 10.70
CA ASN A 12 -6.75 -20.83 10.52
C ASN A 12 -7.58 -21.91 9.84
N GLY A 13 -8.91 -21.88 10.02
CA GLY A 13 -9.85 -22.82 9.42
C GLY A 13 -10.30 -22.48 7.99
N LEU A 14 -10.10 -21.24 7.51
CA LEU A 14 -10.55 -20.82 6.17
C LEU A 14 -9.96 -21.71 5.06
N THR A 15 -10.74 -22.00 4.02
CA THR A 15 -10.19 -22.51 2.77
C THR A 15 -9.23 -21.49 2.15
N SER A 16 -8.34 -21.93 1.27
CA SER A 16 -7.43 -21.00 0.57
C SER A 16 -8.18 -19.92 -0.24
N GLN A 17 -9.37 -20.25 -0.74
CA GLN A 17 -10.21 -19.32 -1.48
C GLN A 17 -10.83 -18.26 -0.55
N GLU A 18 -11.38 -18.68 0.59
CA GLU A 18 -11.94 -17.74 1.58
C GLU A 18 -10.85 -16.85 2.19
N PHE A 19 -9.69 -17.43 2.51
CA PHE A 19 -8.54 -16.65 2.99
C PHE A 19 -8.15 -15.59 1.95
N LEU A 20 -8.04 -15.98 0.67
CA LEU A 20 -7.74 -15.00 -0.37
C LEU A 20 -8.80 -13.91 -0.42
N GLN A 21 -10.10 -14.22 -0.37
CA GLN A 21 -11.17 -13.22 -0.40
C GLN A 21 -11.08 -12.22 0.78
N VAL A 22 -10.76 -12.70 1.98
CA VAL A 22 -10.67 -11.85 3.18
C VAL A 22 -9.43 -10.96 3.13
N PHE A 23 -8.28 -11.52 2.75
CA PHE A 23 -6.99 -10.85 2.84
C PHE A 23 -6.50 -10.25 1.51
N VAL A 24 -7.28 -10.32 0.41
CA VAL A 24 -6.87 -9.97 -0.96
C VAL A 24 -6.22 -8.59 -1.07
N ASN A 25 -6.69 -7.62 -0.26
CA ASN A 25 -6.30 -6.23 -0.33
C ASN A 25 -5.60 -5.73 0.94
N VAL A 26 -4.99 -6.61 1.76
CA VAL A 26 -4.15 -6.14 2.88
C VAL A 26 -2.89 -5.44 2.39
N VAL A 27 -2.42 -5.78 1.18
CA VAL A 27 -1.50 -4.95 0.39
C VAL A 27 -2.26 -4.57 -0.87
N GLU A 28 -2.30 -3.26 -1.18
CA GLU A 28 -3.14 -2.73 -2.25
C GLU A 28 -2.89 -3.44 -3.58
N ASP A 29 -3.94 -4.03 -4.16
CA ASP A 29 -3.92 -4.72 -5.45
C ASP A 29 -2.84 -5.82 -5.59
N ARG A 30 -2.46 -6.45 -4.45
CA ARG A 30 -1.44 -7.51 -4.36
C ARG A 30 -1.98 -8.80 -3.72
N PRO A 31 -2.84 -9.54 -4.45
CA PRO A 31 -3.43 -10.79 -3.95
C PRO A 31 -2.42 -11.92 -3.72
N ASP A 32 -1.24 -11.83 -4.34
CA ASP A 32 -0.13 -12.77 -4.16
C ASP A 32 0.40 -12.80 -2.72
N VAL A 33 0.38 -11.66 -2.01
CA VAL A 33 0.74 -11.61 -0.58
C VAL A 33 -0.21 -12.47 0.24
N ALA A 34 -1.52 -12.34 0.02
CA ALA A 34 -2.53 -13.13 0.70
C ALA A 34 -2.39 -14.63 0.39
N ARG A 35 -2.08 -15.00 -0.85
CA ARG A 35 -1.83 -16.41 -1.23
C ARG A 35 -0.60 -16.99 -0.52
N HIS A 36 0.49 -16.21 -0.44
CA HIS A 36 1.69 -16.63 0.27
C HIS A 36 1.41 -16.86 1.75
N VAL A 37 0.77 -15.88 2.42
CA VAL A 37 0.41 -15.97 3.83
C VAL A 37 -0.52 -17.15 4.10
N ALA A 38 -1.51 -17.40 3.25
CA ALA A 38 -2.44 -18.53 3.40
C ALA A 38 -1.75 -19.89 3.51
N ALA A 39 -0.61 -20.06 2.84
CA ALA A 39 0.19 -21.30 2.82
C ALA A 39 1.03 -21.51 4.08
N LEU A 40 1.18 -20.49 4.93
CA LEU A 40 1.99 -20.53 6.16
C LEU A 40 1.17 -20.85 7.42
N ARG A 41 -0.13 -21.07 7.27
CA ARG A 41 -1.04 -21.46 8.36
C ARG A 41 -0.70 -22.86 8.91
N PRO A 42 -1.06 -23.16 10.17
CA PRO A 42 -1.79 -22.29 11.10
C PRO A 42 -0.90 -21.24 11.79
N PHE A 43 -1.51 -20.12 12.19
CA PHE A 43 -0.88 -19.06 12.97
C PHE A 43 -1.22 -19.18 14.45
N SER A 44 -0.25 -18.92 15.33
CA SER A 44 -0.43 -18.88 16.78
C SER A 44 -0.81 -17.51 17.33
N GLY A 45 -0.72 -16.46 16.50
CA GLY A 45 -1.10 -15.09 16.87
C GLY A 45 -1.29 -14.19 15.64
N VAL A 46 -2.03 -13.08 15.83
CA VAL A 46 -2.19 -12.04 14.79
C VAL A 46 -0.83 -11.44 14.39
N GLU A 47 0.12 -11.38 15.33
CA GLU A 47 1.49 -10.94 15.06
C GLU A 47 2.20 -11.88 14.08
N GLN A 48 2.11 -13.21 14.24
CA GLN A 48 2.72 -14.16 13.31
C GLN A 48 2.12 -14.08 11.90
N LEU A 49 0.79 -13.91 11.81
CA LEU A 49 0.11 -13.68 10.53
C LEU A 49 0.61 -12.38 9.88
N THR A 50 0.72 -11.31 10.66
CA THR A 50 1.20 -10.02 10.18
C THR A 50 2.65 -10.12 9.70
N ASP A 51 3.53 -10.70 10.51
CA ASP A 51 4.95 -10.83 10.19
C ASP A 51 5.19 -11.68 8.95
N ALA A 52 4.37 -12.71 8.71
CA ALA A 52 4.40 -13.47 7.45
C ALA A 52 4.15 -12.58 6.23
N ALA A 53 3.20 -11.65 6.30
CA ALA A 53 2.93 -10.69 5.22
C ALA A 53 4.07 -9.66 5.07
N LEU A 54 4.63 -9.17 6.18
CA LEU A 54 5.71 -8.18 6.13
C LEU A 54 7.03 -8.79 5.62
N LEU A 55 7.33 -10.02 6.01
CA LEU A 55 8.51 -10.76 5.56
C LEU A 55 8.43 -11.02 4.05
N TYR A 56 7.24 -11.34 3.52
CA TYR A 56 7.06 -11.46 2.09
C TYR A 56 7.51 -10.19 1.34
N LEU A 57 7.13 -9.00 1.85
CA LEU A 57 7.54 -7.71 1.28
C LEU A 57 9.07 -7.48 1.36
N ASP A 58 9.74 -8.01 2.38
CA ASP A 58 11.20 -7.96 2.50
C ASP A 58 11.92 -8.88 1.51
N THR A 59 11.31 -10.02 1.18
CA THR A 59 11.87 -10.99 0.23
C THR A 59 11.67 -10.62 -1.24
N LEU A 60 10.89 -9.57 -1.53
CA LEU A 60 10.69 -9.11 -2.90
C LEU A 60 12.02 -8.74 -3.54
N SER A 61 12.30 -9.37 -4.67
CA SER A 61 13.60 -9.26 -5.34
C SER A 61 13.95 -7.81 -5.65
N LEU A 62 15.22 -7.48 -5.38
CA LEU A 62 15.89 -6.29 -5.90
C LEU A 62 16.39 -6.48 -7.33
N GLU A 63 16.36 -7.71 -7.85
CA GLU A 63 16.70 -7.97 -9.25
C GLU A 63 15.70 -7.25 -10.15
N GLU A 64 16.25 -6.54 -11.13
CA GLU A 64 15.47 -5.77 -12.08
C GLU A 64 14.79 -6.71 -13.09
N ASN A 65 13.47 -6.77 -13.03
CA ASN A 65 12.66 -7.38 -14.06
C ASN A 65 12.41 -6.38 -15.19
N MET A 66 12.49 -6.86 -16.43
CA MET A 66 12.25 -6.06 -17.62
C MET A 66 10.78 -6.19 -18.04
N LEU A 67 10.02 -5.10 -17.97
CA LEU A 67 8.63 -5.05 -18.42
C LEU A 67 8.45 -4.02 -19.54
N PHE A 68 7.75 -4.40 -20.60
CA PHE A 68 7.39 -3.46 -21.67
C PHE A 68 6.27 -2.53 -21.19
N TYR A 69 6.61 -1.28 -20.88
CA TYR A 69 5.65 -0.29 -20.43
C TYR A 69 4.96 0.37 -21.63
N ARG A 70 3.74 -0.10 -21.91
CA ARG A 70 2.96 0.26 -23.11
C ARG A 70 2.72 1.78 -23.24
N LEU A 71 2.52 2.49 -22.13
CA LEU A 71 2.24 3.93 -22.18
C LEU A 71 3.45 4.74 -22.65
N SER A 72 4.66 4.33 -22.29
CA SER A 72 5.90 5.04 -22.67
C SER A 72 6.67 4.39 -23.82
N HIS A 73 6.13 3.33 -24.42
CA HIS A 73 6.75 2.56 -25.51
C HIS A 73 8.23 2.21 -25.24
N ARG A 74 8.56 1.84 -23.99
CA ARG A 74 9.92 1.43 -23.61
C ARG A 74 9.88 0.28 -22.61
N TYR A 75 10.98 -0.45 -22.54
CA TYR A 75 11.22 -1.35 -21.43
C TYR A 75 11.63 -0.57 -20.19
N LEU A 76 10.99 -0.87 -19.07
CA LEU A 76 11.37 -0.38 -17.76
C LEU A 76 11.88 -1.55 -16.94
N PHE A 77 13.01 -1.32 -16.29
CA PHE A 77 13.56 -2.20 -15.27
C PHE A 77 12.93 -1.81 -13.94
N HIS A 78 12.43 -2.80 -13.20
CA HIS A 78 11.88 -2.58 -11.87
C HIS A 78 12.08 -3.76 -10.94
N THR A 79 12.15 -3.46 -9.65
CA THR A 79 12.20 -4.46 -8.58
C THR A 79 10.78 -4.87 -8.16
N GLY A 80 10.64 -5.99 -7.45
CA GLY A 80 9.34 -6.40 -6.91
C GLY A 80 8.77 -5.38 -5.92
N LYS A 81 9.64 -4.67 -5.19
CA LYS A 81 9.25 -3.57 -4.29
C LYS A 81 8.64 -2.39 -5.06
N GLU A 82 9.21 -2.02 -6.20
CA GLU A 82 8.62 -0.95 -7.03
C GLU A 82 7.24 -1.33 -7.58
N GLU A 83 7.01 -2.59 -7.92
CA GLU A 83 5.68 -3.07 -8.35
C GLU A 83 4.64 -2.88 -7.25
N VAL A 84 4.96 -3.24 -6.00
CA VAL A 84 4.07 -3.02 -4.85
C VAL A 84 3.70 -1.55 -4.70
N LEU A 85 4.69 -0.65 -4.80
CA LEU A 85 4.44 0.78 -4.69
C LEU A 85 3.56 1.29 -5.84
N ARG A 86 3.74 0.79 -7.07
CA ARG A 86 2.92 1.16 -8.23
C ARG A 86 1.46 0.72 -8.14
N CYS A 87 1.14 -0.30 -7.36
CA CYS A 87 -0.24 -0.69 -7.10
C CYS A 87 -1.01 0.33 -6.25
N HIS A 88 -0.32 1.20 -5.50
CA HIS A 88 -0.98 2.15 -4.62
C HIS A 88 -1.51 3.37 -5.40
N PRO A 89 -2.74 3.83 -5.12
CA PRO A 89 -3.28 5.03 -5.73
C PRO A 89 -2.58 6.29 -5.19
N ASP A 90 -2.49 7.33 -6.02
CA ASP A 90 -2.01 8.64 -5.57
C ASP A 90 -2.91 9.19 -4.44
N LEU A 91 -2.29 9.81 -3.44
CA LEU A 91 -3.01 10.55 -2.40
C LEU A 91 -3.68 11.79 -2.99
N ALA A 92 -4.98 11.95 -2.73
CA ALA A 92 -5.82 13.02 -3.28
C ALA A 92 -5.80 13.14 -4.81
N GLY A 93 -5.34 12.11 -5.53
CA GLY A 93 -5.25 12.13 -6.98
C GLY A 93 -6.55 11.74 -7.69
N ARG A 94 -6.49 11.59 -9.01
CA ARG A 94 -7.65 11.35 -9.89
C ARG A 94 -8.58 10.22 -9.42
N LEU A 95 -8.05 9.09 -8.96
CA LEU A 95 -8.89 7.98 -8.48
C LEU A 95 -9.73 8.36 -7.25
N ALA A 96 -9.20 9.22 -6.38
CA ALA A 96 -9.93 9.76 -5.25
C ALA A 96 -11.05 10.71 -5.71
N GLU A 97 -10.75 11.59 -6.69
CA GLU A 97 -11.72 12.53 -7.25
C GLU A 97 -12.87 11.83 -7.99
N GLU A 98 -12.56 10.76 -8.72
CA GLU A 98 -13.53 9.96 -9.46
C GLU A 98 -14.27 8.95 -8.58
N GLY A 99 -13.94 8.83 -7.29
CA GLY A 99 -14.55 7.86 -6.38
C GLY A 99 -14.24 6.40 -6.73
N LYS A 100 -13.08 6.14 -7.35
CA LYS A 100 -12.65 4.82 -7.86
C LYS A 100 -11.57 4.16 -7.01
N LEU A 101 -11.28 4.68 -5.82
CA LEU A 101 -10.39 4.02 -4.86
C LEU A 101 -10.98 2.69 -4.39
N THR A 102 -10.10 1.75 -4.01
CA THR A 102 -10.53 0.58 -3.22
C THR A 102 -11.19 1.06 -1.93
N ALA A 103 -12.02 0.20 -1.33
CA ALA A 103 -12.72 0.54 -0.11
C ALA A 103 -11.73 0.90 1.02
N GLU A 104 -10.61 0.19 1.12
CA GLU A 104 -9.53 0.43 2.09
C GLU A 104 -8.88 1.80 1.83
N SER A 105 -8.37 2.05 0.63
CA SER A 105 -7.72 3.31 0.25
C SER A 105 -8.66 4.52 0.46
N ALA A 106 -9.95 4.38 0.16
CA ALA A 106 -10.94 5.43 0.41
C ALA A 106 -11.08 5.76 1.90
N ARG A 107 -11.20 4.74 2.77
CA ARG A 107 -11.28 4.91 4.24
C ARG A 107 -10.02 5.58 4.78
N GLU A 108 -8.85 5.13 4.32
CA GLU A 108 -7.54 5.61 4.75
C GLU A 108 -7.33 7.09 4.38
N GLN A 109 -7.57 7.46 3.12
CA GLN A 109 -7.46 8.85 2.67
C GLN A 109 -8.49 9.76 3.35
N HIS A 110 -9.70 9.25 3.60
CA HIS A 110 -10.73 9.98 4.34
C HIS A 110 -10.29 10.25 5.79
N ALA A 111 -9.75 9.23 6.49
CA ALA A 111 -9.27 9.35 7.87
C ALA A 111 -8.09 10.32 8.03
N ALA A 112 -7.25 10.44 7.00
CA ALA A 112 -6.17 11.43 6.92
C ALA A 112 -6.65 12.87 6.72
N GLY A 113 -7.93 13.06 6.35
CA GLY A 113 -8.52 14.36 6.08
C GLY A 113 -8.25 14.91 4.68
N LEU A 114 -7.81 14.07 3.73
CA LEU A 114 -7.49 14.52 2.36
C LEU A 114 -8.72 15.03 1.60
N HIS A 115 -9.92 14.59 1.97
CA HIS A 115 -11.18 15.11 1.43
C HIS A 115 -11.46 16.58 1.82
N LYS A 116 -10.76 17.13 2.82
CA LYS A 116 -10.93 18.51 3.32
C LYS A 116 -9.88 19.50 2.77
N LEU A 117 -9.02 19.05 1.86
CA LEU A 117 -8.00 19.89 1.25
C LEU A 117 -8.61 21.05 0.48
N THR A 118 -7.98 22.22 0.58
CA THR A 118 -8.32 23.38 -0.24
C THR A 118 -7.95 23.12 -1.71
N PRO A 119 -8.55 23.85 -2.67
CA PRO A 119 -8.13 23.78 -4.07
C PRO A 119 -6.64 24.08 -4.29
N GLU A 120 -6.06 24.95 -3.47
CA GLU A 120 -4.62 25.26 -3.45
C GLU A 120 -3.81 24.04 -3.02
N ASP A 121 -4.17 23.43 -1.88
CA ASP A 121 -3.45 22.25 -1.38
C ASP A 121 -3.53 21.07 -2.33
N LYS A 122 -4.68 20.86 -3.00
CA LYS A 122 -4.83 19.82 -4.02
C LYS A 122 -3.89 20.03 -5.20
N ARG A 123 -3.79 21.27 -5.69
CA ARG A 123 -2.85 21.63 -6.77
C ARG A 123 -1.40 21.37 -6.35
N ASP A 124 -1.05 21.70 -5.11
CA ASP A 124 0.30 21.45 -4.56
C ASP A 124 0.59 19.95 -4.47
N ILE A 125 -0.35 19.14 -3.97
CA ILE A 125 -0.22 17.69 -3.91
C ILE A 125 -0.07 17.09 -5.32
N ASP A 126 -0.87 17.52 -6.28
CA ASP A 126 -0.81 16.99 -7.66
C ASP A 126 0.54 17.28 -8.32
N GLN A 127 1.06 18.50 -8.16
CA GLN A 127 2.37 18.87 -8.68
C GLN A 127 3.49 18.06 -8.02
N LEU A 128 3.43 17.89 -6.69
CA LEU A 128 4.41 17.12 -5.95
C LEU A 128 4.33 15.62 -6.30
N ASN A 129 3.14 15.03 -6.40
CA ASN A 129 2.94 13.65 -6.85
C ASN A 129 3.49 13.42 -8.26
N LYS A 130 3.28 14.38 -9.17
CA LYS A 130 3.84 14.33 -10.53
C LYS A 130 5.37 14.34 -10.48
N ARG A 131 5.98 15.32 -9.81
CA ARG A 131 7.44 15.40 -9.65
C ARG A 131 8.02 14.14 -8.99
N TYR A 132 7.34 13.62 -7.98
CA TYR A 132 7.74 12.43 -7.26
C TYR A 132 7.76 11.21 -8.18
N LYS A 133 6.68 10.98 -8.93
CA LYS A 133 6.60 9.88 -9.91
C LYS A 133 7.60 10.03 -11.06
N GLU A 134 7.84 11.25 -11.53
CA GLU A 134 8.87 11.52 -12.54
C GLU A 134 10.28 11.17 -12.02
N LYS A 135 10.57 11.43 -10.75
CA LYS A 135 11.86 11.13 -10.14
C LYS A 135 12.05 9.64 -9.84
N PHE A 136 11.08 9.00 -9.20
CA PHE A 136 11.25 7.66 -8.64
C PHE A 136 10.63 6.55 -9.49
N GLY A 137 9.67 6.87 -10.36
CA GLY A 137 8.96 5.90 -11.18
C GLY A 137 7.88 5.10 -10.44
N PHE A 138 7.51 5.50 -9.22
CA PHE A 138 6.41 4.96 -8.43
C PHE A 138 5.71 6.06 -7.60
N PRO A 139 4.44 5.86 -7.18
CA PRO A 139 3.69 6.81 -6.36
C PRO A 139 4.33 7.08 -4.99
N PHE A 140 4.01 8.22 -4.40
CA PHE A 140 4.32 8.49 -3.00
C PHE A 140 3.38 7.69 -2.09
N VAL A 141 3.94 6.79 -1.29
CA VAL A 141 3.19 5.98 -0.33
C VAL A 141 3.53 6.40 1.09
N ILE A 142 2.48 6.64 1.88
CA ILE A 142 2.55 6.92 3.32
C ILE A 142 1.35 6.29 4.00
N CYS A 143 1.52 5.81 5.23
CA CYS A 143 0.44 5.27 6.03
C CYS A 143 -0.52 6.40 6.43
N ALA A 144 -1.56 6.60 5.62
CA ALA A 144 -2.51 7.71 5.77
C ALA A 144 -3.25 7.68 7.12
N ARG A 145 -3.48 6.49 7.70
CA ARG A 145 -4.12 6.35 9.02
C ARG A 145 -3.27 6.88 10.18
N GLU A 146 -1.95 6.89 10.03
CA GLU A 146 -1.00 7.43 11.01
C GLU A 146 -0.66 8.91 10.78
N ASN A 147 -1.19 9.51 9.71
CA ASN A 147 -0.83 10.86 9.29
C ASN A 147 -2.07 11.73 9.05
N LYS A 148 -1.88 13.06 9.14
CA LYS A 148 -2.87 14.05 8.72
C LYS A 148 -2.39 14.76 7.47
N ALA A 149 -3.29 15.37 6.72
CA ALA A 149 -3.00 16.05 5.45
C ALA A 149 -1.73 16.92 5.47
N ASN A 150 -1.53 17.74 6.53
CA ASN A 150 -0.32 18.57 6.66
C ASN A 150 0.96 17.74 6.82
N ALA A 151 0.92 16.66 7.61
CA ALA A 151 2.06 15.76 7.78
C ALA A 151 2.38 14.99 6.49
N ILE A 152 1.36 14.60 5.73
CA ILE A 152 1.49 13.98 4.40
C ILE A 152 2.20 14.94 3.44
N LEU A 153 1.75 16.19 3.37
CA LEU A 153 2.36 17.24 2.54
C LEU A 153 3.83 17.49 2.90
N LEU A 154 4.14 17.59 4.20
CA LEU A 154 5.52 17.74 4.67
C LEU A 154 6.37 16.51 4.36
N GLY A 155 5.80 15.31 4.55
CA GLY A 155 6.44 14.04 4.21
C GLY A 155 6.79 13.98 2.73
N LEU A 156 5.86 14.33 1.85
CA LEU A 156 6.05 14.37 0.40
C LEU A 156 7.13 15.39 0.00
N LYS A 157 7.09 16.60 0.56
CA LYS A 157 8.10 17.65 0.32
C LYS A 157 9.50 17.23 0.78
N ARG A 158 9.62 16.52 1.90
CA ARG A 158 10.90 16.01 2.42
C ARG A 158 11.43 14.86 1.56
N ARG A 159 10.59 13.87 1.31
CA ARG A 159 10.96 12.59 0.68
C ARG A 159 11.24 12.73 -0.82
N VAL A 160 10.71 13.76 -1.49
CA VAL A 160 11.05 14.03 -2.89
C VAL A 160 12.54 14.29 -3.11
N ASP A 161 13.30 14.65 -2.07
CA ASP A 161 14.74 14.92 -2.17
C ASP A 161 15.62 13.69 -1.83
N ASN A 162 15.02 12.56 -1.42
CA ASN A 162 15.76 11.31 -1.14
C ASN A 162 16.44 10.73 -2.39
N SER A 163 17.41 9.83 -2.18
CA SER A 163 17.89 8.93 -3.23
C SER A 163 16.82 7.89 -3.55
N LYS A 164 16.88 7.29 -4.75
CA LYS A 164 15.89 6.29 -5.17
C LYS A 164 15.87 5.07 -4.25
N ASP A 165 17.02 4.56 -3.84
CA ASP A 165 17.12 3.37 -2.98
C ASP A 165 16.59 3.64 -1.57
N CYS A 166 16.91 4.82 -1.01
CA CYS A 166 16.38 5.24 0.29
C CYS A 166 14.86 5.38 0.23
N GLU A 167 14.34 5.95 -0.86
CA GLU A 167 12.91 6.15 -1.02
C GLU A 167 12.13 4.86 -1.28
N LEU A 168 12.74 3.91 -2.01
CA LEU A 168 12.16 2.59 -2.21
C LEU A 168 11.96 1.88 -0.88
N GLU A 169 12.98 1.91 0.00
CA GLU A 169 12.89 1.29 1.31
C GLU A 169 11.87 2.03 2.22
N GLU A 170 11.92 3.36 2.28
CA GLU A 170 10.95 4.16 3.06
C GLU A 170 9.51 3.88 2.59
N GLY A 171 9.27 3.84 1.28
CA GLY A 171 7.97 3.50 0.71
C GLY A 171 7.48 2.13 1.13
N ILE A 172 8.34 1.11 1.14
CA ILE A 172 7.98 -0.25 1.57
C ILE A 172 7.70 -0.30 3.07
N GLN A 173 8.44 0.44 3.90
CA GLN A 173 8.12 0.53 5.33
C GLN A 173 6.74 1.16 5.56
N GLU A 174 6.34 2.14 4.76
CA GLU A 174 4.98 2.69 4.80
C GLU A 174 3.91 1.68 4.34
N VAL A 175 4.19 0.86 3.32
CA VAL A 175 3.30 -0.25 2.91
C VAL A 175 3.13 -1.27 4.04
N LYS A 176 4.21 -1.60 4.76
CA LYS A 176 4.14 -2.52 5.90
C LYS A 176 3.24 -2.00 7.02
N LYS A 177 3.28 -0.69 7.30
CA LYS A 177 2.37 -0.05 8.27
C LYS A 177 0.91 -0.16 7.82
N ILE A 178 0.64 0.14 6.55
CA ILE A 178 -0.70 -0.01 5.95
C ILE A 178 -1.18 -1.46 6.08
N CYS A 179 -0.33 -2.42 5.69
CA CYS A 179 -0.64 -3.85 5.74
C CYS A 179 -0.99 -4.31 7.16
N ARG A 180 -0.16 -3.97 8.16
CA ARG A 180 -0.42 -4.26 9.58
C ARG A 180 -1.76 -3.71 10.02
N LEU A 181 -2.03 -2.45 9.71
CA LEU A 181 -3.28 -1.78 10.09
C LEU A 181 -4.52 -2.37 9.40
N ARG A 182 -4.41 -2.83 8.16
CA ARG A 182 -5.48 -3.54 7.44
C ARG A 182 -5.72 -4.93 8.04
N ILE A 183 -4.67 -5.67 8.39
CA ILE A 183 -4.79 -6.97 9.07
C ILE A 183 -5.48 -6.81 10.44
N CYS A 184 -5.09 -5.81 11.23
CA CYS A 184 -5.72 -5.51 12.52
C CYS A 184 -7.19 -5.09 12.42
N GLU A 185 -7.67 -4.62 11.26
CA GLU A 185 -9.10 -4.37 11.03
C GLU A 185 -9.89 -5.66 10.74
N LEU A 186 -9.21 -6.72 10.30
CA LEU A 186 -9.82 -7.97 9.87
C LEU A 186 -9.79 -9.06 10.94
N VAL A 187 -8.79 -9.05 11.83
CA VAL A 187 -8.55 -10.18 12.75
C VAL A 187 -8.43 -9.70 14.20
N SER A 188 -9.11 -10.40 15.10
CA SER A 188 -8.90 -10.32 16.55
C SER A 188 -8.33 -11.62 17.10
N LEU A 189 -7.82 -11.54 18.33
CA LEU A 189 -7.50 -12.71 19.14
C LEU A 189 -8.77 -13.52 19.44
#